data_AF-A0A9R0HR03-F1
#
_entry.id   AF-A0A9R0HR03-F1
#
_cell.length_a   1.000
_cell.length_b   1.000
_cell.length_c   1.000
_cell.angle_alpha   90.00
_cell.angle_beta   90.00
_cell.angle_gamma   90.00
#
_symmetry.space_group_name_H-M   'P 1'
#
loop_
_entity.id
_entity.type
_entity.pdbx_description
1 polymer ?
#
loop_
_entity_poly.entity_id
_entity_poly.type
_entity_poly.pdbx_seq_one_letter_code
_entity_poly.pdbx_strand_id
1 'polypeptide(L)'
;MDILSGEFPYGSLMLHGRFLHMRCCAHILNLIVQDGLSVVFKEGIERIRDSIVFWTSSPKRAQKFEQVAKQVVPDCSKKLVLDCKTRWNSTYKMLEVAMKYREVFVVLSVRDNLYKNAPLNEDWDKVVKICELLKVFSDITHQFSASKYPTANIYFPSICEIKLLLNKWLSSPTIYIRQMVQVMVEKYNKYWVDVNGLMGVGTILDPNFKLNLIRFYFRKIYNACDVEVEVNKIYDFLKELVDEYENKSGTNRESSSQVPSTNVTSSMGPVYMEEYAQFVSQDYGVGVKSDLEKYLDEKVVAPDPNFDILNWWKTNGNNYPY
;
A
#
# COMPACT_ATOMS: atom_id res chain seq x y z
N MET A 1 4.30 -17.91 -15.24
CA MET A 1 3.85 -17.56 -16.59
C MET A 1 3.33 -18.81 -17.32
N ASP A 2 3.84 -19.99 -17.01
CA ASP A 2 3.46 -21.28 -17.66
C ASP A 2 1.97 -21.68 -17.54
N ILE A 3 1.22 -21.15 -16.58
CA ILE A 3 -0.22 -21.45 -16.43
C ILE A 3 -1.06 -20.72 -17.50
N LEU A 4 -0.53 -19.63 -18.09
CA LEU A 4 -1.23 -18.82 -19.09
C LEU A 4 -0.55 -18.90 -20.47
N SER A 5 0.42 -19.80 -20.64
CA SER A 5 1.09 -19.98 -21.92
C SER A 5 0.11 -20.56 -22.94
N GLY A 6 -0.21 -19.79 -23.98
CA GLY A 6 -1.15 -20.18 -25.04
C GLY A 6 -2.55 -19.56 -24.94
N GLU A 7 -2.91 -18.95 -23.81
CA GLU A 7 -4.21 -18.28 -23.62
C GLU A 7 -4.26 -16.88 -24.25
N PHE A 8 -3.09 -16.25 -24.41
CA PHE A 8 -2.96 -14.90 -24.96
C PHE A 8 -1.93 -14.88 -26.09
N PRO A 9 -2.21 -14.24 -27.24
CA PRO A 9 -1.21 -14.01 -28.28
C PRO A 9 0.00 -13.27 -27.69
N TYR A 10 1.21 -13.64 -28.10
CA TYR A 10 2.43 -12.96 -27.67
C TYR A 10 2.35 -11.46 -28.02
N GLY A 11 2.53 -10.58 -27.04
CA GLY A 11 2.42 -9.12 -27.21
C GLY A 11 0.98 -8.55 -27.15
N SER A 12 -0.04 -9.37 -26.89
CA SER A 12 -1.42 -8.86 -26.71
C SER A 12 -1.63 -8.09 -25.40
N LEU A 13 -0.80 -8.35 -24.38
CA LEU A 13 -0.86 -7.70 -23.07
C LEU A 13 0.18 -6.59 -22.96
N MET A 14 -0.15 -5.51 -22.24
CA MET A 14 0.80 -4.45 -21.91
C MET A 14 2.09 -5.02 -21.30
N LEU A 15 3.23 -4.56 -21.80
CA LEU A 15 4.58 -4.98 -21.42
C LEU A 15 4.74 -6.49 -21.41
N HIS A 16 4.18 -7.17 -22.42
CA HIS A 16 4.18 -8.63 -22.54
C HIS A 16 3.63 -9.36 -21.31
N GLY A 17 2.70 -8.73 -20.57
CA GLY A 17 2.08 -9.30 -19.38
C GLY A 17 2.99 -9.32 -18.16
N ARG A 18 4.10 -8.55 -18.14
CA ARG A 18 5.06 -8.47 -17.03
C ARG A 18 4.41 -8.26 -15.65
N PHE A 19 3.29 -7.53 -15.62
CA PHE A 19 2.56 -7.21 -14.38
C PHE A 19 1.16 -7.85 -14.30
N LEU A 20 0.84 -8.79 -15.19
CA LEU A 20 -0.44 -9.50 -15.18
C LEU A 20 -0.66 -10.25 -13.85
N HIS A 21 0.42 -10.80 -13.30
CA HIS A 21 0.40 -11.48 -12.01
C HIS A 21 1.27 -10.73 -11.01
N MET A 22 0.61 -9.97 -10.12
CA MET A 22 1.24 -9.27 -9.02
C MET A 22 0.75 -9.81 -7.68
N ARG A 23 1.65 -9.89 -6.70
CA ARG A 23 1.27 -10.23 -5.33
C ARG A 23 0.56 -9.06 -4.67
N CYS A 24 -0.55 -9.33 -4.00
CA CYS A 24 -1.26 -8.34 -3.20
C CYS A 24 -0.36 -7.77 -2.09
N CYS A 25 -0.29 -6.44 -1.95
CA CYS A 25 0.48 -5.79 -0.89
C CYS A 25 0.00 -6.18 0.52
N ALA A 26 -1.32 -6.29 0.74
CA ALA A 26 -1.87 -6.76 2.01
C ALA A 26 -1.41 -8.19 2.34
N HIS A 27 -1.24 -9.05 1.32
CA HIS A 27 -0.69 -10.38 1.49
C HIS A 27 0.82 -10.34 1.82
N ILE A 28 1.59 -9.46 1.18
CA ILE A 28 3.02 -9.27 1.52
C ILE A 28 3.16 -8.80 2.97
N LEU A 29 2.39 -7.82 3.41
CA LEU A 29 2.38 -7.35 4.81
C LEU A 29 2.02 -8.48 5.77
N ASN A 30 1.05 -9.32 5.40
CA ASN A 30 0.71 -10.50 6.16
C ASN A 30 1.89 -11.45 6.36
N LEU A 31 2.64 -11.74 5.29
CA LEU A 31 3.80 -12.60 5.39
C LEU A 31 4.91 -11.97 6.24
N ILE A 32 5.17 -10.67 6.09
CA ILE A 32 6.18 -9.94 6.88
C ILE A 32 5.86 -10.06 8.37
N VAL A 33 4.64 -9.72 8.78
CA VAL A 33 4.27 -9.72 10.20
C VAL A 33 4.21 -11.13 10.78
N GLN A 34 3.68 -12.11 10.04
CA GLN A 34 3.64 -13.50 10.52
C GLN A 34 5.04 -14.07 10.75
N ASP A 35 5.97 -13.86 9.82
CA ASP A 35 7.34 -14.33 9.98
C ASP A 35 7.97 -13.72 11.24
N GLY A 36 7.82 -12.40 11.44
CA GLY A 36 8.29 -11.72 12.65
C GLY A 36 7.71 -12.31 13.94
N LEU A 37 6.38 -12.41 14.03
CA LEU A 37 5.69 -12.93 15.22
C LEU A 37 6.06 -14.39 15.53
N SER A 38 6.27 -15.21 14.50
CA SER A 38 6.57 -16.63 14.65
C SER A 38 7.90 -16.90 15.37
N VAL A 39 8.86 -15.98 15.26
CA VAL A 39 10.20 -16.12 15.84
C VAL A 39 10.23 -15.75 17.32
N VAL A 40 9.39 -14.82 17.76
CA VAL A 40 9.54 -14.19 19.09
C VAL A 40 8.36 -14.41 20.03
N PHE A 41 7.18 -14.72 19.50
CA PHE A 41 5.95 -14.73 20.29
C PHE A 41 4.93 -15.82 19.88
N LYS A 42 5.37 -16.87 19.19
CA LYS A 42 4.50 -17.97 18.75
C LYS A 42 3.73 -18.63 19.90
N GLU A 43 4.43 -19.07 20.95
CA GLU A 43 3.82 -19.78 22.06
C GLU A 43 2.84 -18.92 22.87
N GLY A 44 3.18 -17.65 23.11
CA GLY A 44 2.30 -16.73 23.83
C GLY A 44 1.03 -16.41 23.04
N ILE A 45 1.14 -16.26 21.71
CA ILE A 45 -0.03 -16.16 20.82
C ILE A 45 -0.89 -17.42 20.90
N GLU A 46 -0.28 -18.61 20.91
CA GLU A 46 -0.99 -19.88 21.06
C GLU A 46 -1.74 -19.99 22.39
N ARG A 47 -1.11 -19.64 23.52
CA ARG A 47 -1.78 -19.62 24.84
C ARG A 47 -2.96 -18.66 24.88
N ILE A 48 -2.81 -17.45 24.34
CA ILE A 48 -3.90 -16.47 24.28
C ILE A 48 -5.04 -16.96 23.38
N ARG A 49 -4.69 -17.50 22.21
CA ARG A 49 -5.66 -18.06 21.26
C ARG A 49 -6.46 -19.20 21.88
N ASP A 50 -5.77 -20.16 22.51
CA ASP A 50 -6.40 -21.32 23.15
C ASP A 50 -7.31 -20.88 24.30
N SER A 51 -6.88 -19.87 25.06
CA SER A 51 -7.70 -19.27 26.11
C SER A 51 -8.99 -18.67 25.57
N ILE A 52 -8.92 -17.92 24.47
CA ILE A 52 -10.09 -17.32 23.85
C ILE A 52 -11.02 -18.40 23.31
N VAL A 53 -10.48 -19.41 22.63
CA VAL A 53 -11.25 -20.57 22.15
C VAL A 53 -11.94 -21.27 23.33
N PHE A 54 -11.22 -21.52 24.43
CA PHE A 54 -11.77 -22.15 25.61
C PHE A 54 -12.96 -21.37 26.19
N TRP A 55 -12.81 -20.05 26.38
CA TRP A 55 -13.85 -19.22 26.98
C TRP A 55 -15.03 -18.91 26.04
N THR A 56 -14.85 -19.07 24.73
CA THR A 56 -15.91 -18.88 23.73
C THR A 56 -16.53 -20.18 23.22
N SER A 57 -16.01 -21.35 23.60
CA SER A 57 -16.45 -22.65 23.07
C SER A 57 -17.87 -23.05 23.45
N SER A 58 -18.45 -22.47 24.51
CA SER A 58 -19.82 -22.76 24.93
C SER A 58 -20.50 -21.56 25.57
N PRO A 59 -21.85 -21.45 25.50
CA PRO A 59 -22.59 -20.36 26.13
C PRO A 59 -22.31 -20.23 27.63
N LYS A 60 -22.16 -21.37 28.33
CA LYS A 60 -21.86 -21.40 29.77
C LYS A 60 -20.49 -20.79 30.09
N ARG A 61 -19.47 -21.11 29.30
CA ARG A 61 -18.12 -20.53 29.48
C ARG A 61 -18.09 -19.06 29.11
N ALA A 62 -18.76 -18.67 28.02
CA ALA A 62 -18.86 -17.28 27.60
C ALA A 62 -19.56 -16.41 28.66
N GLN A 63 -20.66 -16.90 29.23
CA GLN A 63 -21.35 -16.23 30.34
C GLN A 63 -20.47 -16.10 31.58
N LYS A 64 -19.74 -17.16 31.95
CA LYS A 64 -18.79 -17.12 33.08
C LYS A 64 -17.69 -16.08 32.86
N PHE A 65 -17.14 -16.01 31.64
CA PHE A 65 -16.15 -14.99 31.28
C PHE A 65 -16.74 -13.59 31.40
N GLU A 66 -17.94 -13.36 30.85
CA GLU A 66 -18.61 -12.06 30.88
C GLU A 66 -18.95 -11.61 32.31
N GLN A 67 -19.38 -12.54 33.18
CA GLN A 67 -19.65 -12.24 34.59
C GLN A 67 -18.39 -11.77 35.33
N VAL A 68 -17.25 -12.42 35.12
CA VAL A 68 -15.98 -11.98 35.71
C VAL A 68 -15.52 -10.67 35.08
N ALA A 69 -15.67 -10.50 33.76
CA ALA A 69 -15.32 -9.26 33.08
C ALA A 69 -16.06 -8.04 33.65
N LYS A 70 -17.37 -8.17 33.93
CA LYS A 70 -18.18 -7.11 34.57
C LYS A 70 -17.73 -6.74 35.99
N GLN A 71 -17.02 -7.64 36.68
CA GLN A 71 -16.52 -7.39 38.05
C GLN A 71 -15.16 -6.71 38.06
N VAL A 72 -14.32 -7.01 37.05
CA VAL A 72 -12.89 -6.69 37.08
C VAL A 72 -12.52 -5.60 36.08
N VAL A 73 -13.30 -5.42 35.00
CA VAL A 73 -13.00 -4.48 33.91
C VAL A 73 -14.07 -3.37 33.88
N PRO A 74 -13.69 -2.09 34.03
CA PRO A 74 -14.63 -0.96 34.03
C PRO A 74 -15.43 -0.80 32.73
N ASP A 75 -14.85 -1.16 31.57
CA ASP A 75 -15.50 -1.14 30.26
C ASP A 75 -15.42 -2.52 29.60
N CYS A 76 -16.48 -3.32 29.75
CA CYS A 76 -16.60 -4.66 29.18
C CYS A 76 -17.38 -4.70 27.85
N SER A 77 -17.35 -3.62 27.07
CA SER A 77 -18.19 -3.47 25.86
C SER A 77 -17.82 -4.38 24.69
N LYS A 78 -16.55 -4.80 24.57
CA LYS A 78 -16.06 -5.58 23.42
C LYS A 78 -16.09 -7.09 23.67
N LYS A 79 -16.74 -7.87 22.81
CA LYS A 79 -16.64 -9.35 22.88
C LYS A 79 -15.23 -9.83 22.49
N LEU A 80 -14.79 -10.96 23.06
CA LEU A 80 -13.58 -11.65 22.63
C LEU A 80 -13.65 -11.98 21.13
N VAL A 81 -12.52 -11.85 20.44
CA VAL A 81 -12.41 -12.04 18.99
C VAL A 81 -11.58 -13.28 18.70
N LEU A 82 -12.11 -14.19 17.89
CA LEU A 82 -11.39 -15.37 17.43
C LEU A 82 -10.33 -14.98 16.39
N ASP A 83 -9.19 -15.67 16.45
CA ASP A 83 -8.09 -15.47 15.50
C ASP A 83 -8.19 -16.38 14.29
N CYS A 84 -7.90 -15.82 13.11
CA CYS A 84 -7.67 -16.53 11.87
C CYS A 84 -6.16 -16.65 11.66
N LYS A 85 -5.59 -17.85 11.91
CA LYS A 85 -4.14 -18.10 11.89
C LYS A 85 -3.43 -17.67 10.60
N THR A 86 -4.14 -17.64 9.48
CA THR A 86 -3.59 -17.25 8.17
C THR A 86 -3.61 -15.74 7.92
N ARG A 87 -4.20 -14.94 8.83
CA ARG A 87 -4.39 -13.49 8.68
C ARG A 87 -3.92 -12.74 9.92
N TRP A 88 -2.78 -12.08 9.78
CA TRP A 88 -2.11 -11.40 10.88
C TRP A 88 -2.95 -10.26 11.50
N ASN A 89 -3.78 -9.58 10.70
CA ASN A 89 -4.68 -8.53 11.19
C ASN A 89 -5.77 -9.11 12.11
N SER A 90 -6.20 -10.35 11.90
CA SER A 90 -7.05 -11.08 12.83
C SER A 90 -6.32 -11.36 14.14
N THR A 91 -5.05 -11.75 14.06
CA THR A 91 -4.21 -11.98 15.24
C THR A 91 -4.02 -10.68 16.02
N TYR A 92 -3.73 -9.58 15.33
CA TYR A 92 -3.62 -8.25 15.95
C TYR A 92 -4.90 -7.87 16.70
N LYS A 93 -6.06 -8.00 16.06
CA LYS A 93 -7.36 -7.69 16.67
C LYS A 93 -7.69 -8.59 17.85
N MET A 94 -7.34 -9.88 17.77
CA MET A 94 -7.46 -10.82 18.89
C MET A 94 -6.63 -10.32 20.09
N LEU A 95 -5.35 -10.01 19.87
CA LEU A 95 -4.43 -9.56 20.92
C LEU A 95 -4.87 -8.22 21.52
N GLU A 96 -5.27 -7.25 20.69
CA GLU A 96 -5.75 -5.94 21.12
C GLU A 96 -6.96 -6.05 22.06
N VAL A 97 -7.93 -6.91 21.71
CA VAL A 97 -9.12 -7.13 22.54
C VAL A 97 -8.77 -7.95 23.79
N ALA A 98 -7.98 -9.01 23.66
CA ALA A 98 -7.59 -9.88 24.77
C ALA A 98 -6.85 -9.11 25.86
N MET A 99 -5.98 -8.16 25.47
CA MET A 99 -5.22 -7.33 26.38
C MET A 99 -6.11 -6.52 27.34
N LYS A 100 -7.29 -6.08 26.88
CA LYS A 100 -8.27 -5.38 27.74
C LYS A 100 -8.85 -6.27 28.84
N TYR A 101 -8.78 -7.58 28.64
CA TYR A 101 -9.30 -8.59 29.56
C TYR A 101 -8.20 -9.37 30.28
N ARG A 102 -6.95 -8.87 30.29
CA ARG A 102 -5.81 -9.50 30.99
C ARG A 102 -6.18 -10.00 32.38
N GLU A 103 -6.72 -9.12 33.21
CA GLU A 103 -7.07 -9.45 34.60
C GLU A 103 -8.16 -10.51 34.71
N VAL A 104 -9.08 -10.57 33.73
CA VAL A 104 -10.13 -11.60 33.67
C VAL A 104 -9.51 -12.97 33.46
N PHE A 105 -8.52 -13.09 32.55
CA PHE A 105 -7.80 -14.36 32.34
C PHE A 105 -7.03 -14.79 33.59
N VAL A 106 -6.40 -13.87 34.31
CA VAL A 106 -5.68 -14.15 35.56
C VAL A 106 -6.65 -14.62 36.66
N VAL A 107 -7.78 -13.94 36.85
CA VAL A 107 -8.78 -14.36 37.86
C VAL A 107 -9.38 -15.73 37.51
N LEU A 108 -9.66 -15.98 36.23
CA LEU A 108 -10.24 -17.24 35.78
C LEU A 108 -9.26 -18.42 35.88
N SER A 109 -7.96 -18.21 35.76
CA SER A 109 -6.97 -19.28 35.91
C SER A 109 -6.91 -19.84 37.34
N VAL A 110 -7.25 -19.01 38.33
CA VAL A 110 -7.36 -19.43 39.74
C VAL A 110 -8.74 -20.02 40.05
N ARG A 111 -9.80 -19.50 39.43
CA ARG A 111 -11.19 -19.89 39.74
C ARG A 111 -11.72 -21.10 38.97
N ASP A 112 -11.05 -21.56 37.92
CA ASP A 112 -11.52 -22.67 37.09
C ASP A 112 -10.44 -23.72 36.84
N ASN A 113 -10.53 -24.86 37.55
CA ASN A 113 -9.59 -25.97 37.44
C ASN A 113 -9.53 -26.59 36.03
N LEU A 114 -10.53 -26.36 35.16
CA LEU A 114 -10.52 -26.83 33.78
C LEU A 114 -9.72 -25.90 32.86
N TYR A 115 -9.43 -24.68 33.29
CA TYR A 115 -8.66 -23.70 32.52
C TYR A 115 -7.16 -23.83 32.81
N LYS A 116 -6.51 -24.77 32.12
CA LYS A 116 -5.12 -25.17 32.39
C LYS A 116 -4.06 -24.37 31.62
N ASN A 117 -4.43 -23.75 30.50
CA ASN A 117 -3.48 -23.10 29.59
C ASN A 117 -3.65 -21.58 29.60
N ALA A 118 -3.48 -20.97 30.77
CA ALA A 118 -3.60 -19.52 30.91
C ALA A 118 -2.34 -18.78 30.37
N PRO A 119 -2.48 -17.58 29.77
CA PRO A 119 -1.35 -16.79 29.35
C PRO A 119 -0.51 -16.34 30.55
N LEU A 120 0.80 -16.30 30.35
CA LEU A 120 1.77 -15.88 31.38
C LEU A 120 1.82 -14.35 31.48
N ASN A 121 2.30 -13.82 32.61
CA ASN A 121 2.52 -12.38 32.75
C ASN A 121 3.48 -11.83 31.66
N GLU A 122 4.53 -12.58 31.34
CA GLU A 122 5.47 -12.23 30.26
C GLU A 122 4.80 -12.18 28.88
N ASP A 123 3.74 -12.96 28.66
CA ASP A 123 3.00 -12.90 27.40
C ASP A 123 2.31 -11.55 27.24
N TRP A 124 1.67 -11.07 28.31
CA TRP A 124 1.00 -9.78 28.31
C TRP A 124 1.97 -8.62 28.11
N ASP A 125 3.15 -8.69 28.74
CA ASP A 125 4.18 -7.65 28.57
C ASP A 125 4.70 -7.60 27.12
N LYS A 126 4.81 -8.75 26.45
CA LYS A 126 5.13 -8.82 25.02
C LYS A 126 3.98 -8.31 24.15
N VAL A 127 2.73 -8.67 24.46
CA VAL A 127 1.54 -8.20 23.72
C VAL A 127 1.48 -6.68 23.69
N VAL A 128 1.65 -6.01 24.83
CA VAL A 128 1.60 -4.54 24.91
C VAL A 128 2.57 -3.91 23.92
N LYS A 129 3.85 -4.33 23.96
CA LYS A 129 4.91 -3.78 23.12
C LYS A 129 4.74 -4.15 21.64
N ILE A 130 4.34 -5.39 21.34
CA ILE A 130 4.16 -5.86 19.96
C ILE A 130 2.93 -5.18 19.32
N CYS A 131 1.81 -5.07 20.03
CA CYS A 131 0.61 -4.40 19.53
C CYS A 131 0.83 -2.90 19.31
N GLU A 132 1.64 -2.25 20.15
CA GLU A 132 2.03 -0.86 19.95
C GLU A 132 2.83 -0.70 18.63
N LEU A 133 3.85 -1.54 18.41
CA LEU A 133 4.66 -1.50 17.19
C LEU A 133 3.86 -1.83 15.94
N LEU A 134 3.07 -2.91 15.97
CA LEU A 134 2.34 -3.41 14.80
C LEU A 134 1.06 -2.62 14.49
N LYS A 135 0.69 -1.62 15.30
CA LYS A 135 -0.48 -0.78 15.05
C LYS A 135 -0.44 -0.14 13.66
N VAL A 136 0.69 0.44 13.30
CA VAL A 136 0.90 1.05 11.98
C VAL A 136 0.72 0.07 10.82
N PHE A 137 1.16 -1.18 10.97
CA PHE A 137 0.92 -2.21 9.97
C PHE A 137 -0.57 -2.49 9.83
N SER A 138 -1.32 -2.44 10.95
CA SER A 138 -2.74 -2.78 11.00
C SER A 138 -3.54 -1.69 10.31
N ASP A 139 -3.21 -0.44 10.60
CA ASP A 139 -3.80 0.74 9.98
C ASP A 139 -3.54 0.74 8.46
N ILE A 140 -2.30 0.50 8.03
CA ILE A 140 -1.95 0.39 6.60
C ILE A 140 -2.66 -0.80 5.94
N THR A 141 -2.70 -1.97 6.58
CA THR A 141 -3.38 -3.14 6.02
C THR A 141 -4.88 -2.90 5.88
N HIS A 142 -5.49 -2.19 6.84
CA HIS A 142 -6.89 -1.79 6.75
C HIS A 142 -7.12 -0.84 5.57
N GLN A 143 -6.25 0.16 5.39
CA GLN A 143 -6.31 1.06 4.23
C GLN A 143 -6.19 0.30 2.91
N PHE A 144 -5.26 -0.66 2.81
CA PHE A 144 -5.07 -1.49 1.62
C PHE A 144 -6.20 -2.47 1.33
N SER A 145 -7.01 -2.78 2.34
CA SER A 145 -8.16 -3.69 2.22
C SER A 145 -9.45 -2.95 1.82
N ALA A 146 -9.41 -1.62 1.74
CA ALA A 146 -10.56 -0.85 1.32
C ALA A 146 -10.82 -1.01 -0.19
N SER A 147 -12.09 -1.20 -0.54
CA SER A 147 -12.53 -1.41 -1.93
C SER A 147 -13.28 -0.23 -2.53
N LYS A 148 -13.57 0.81 -1.74
CA LYS A 148 -14.46 1.91 -2.12
C LYS A 148 -13.76 3.18 -2.60
N TYR A 149 -12.43 3.26 -2.50
CA TYR A 149 -11.65 4.42 -2.91
C TYR A 149 -10.32 3.98 -3.55
N PRO A 150 -9.71 4.79 -4.43
CA PRO A 150 -8.42 4.48 -5.03
C PRO A 150 -7.34 4.31 -3.97
N THR A 151 -6.58 3.21 -4.06
CA THR A 151 -5.49 2.91 -3.12
C THR A 151 -4.12 2.91 -3.79
N ALA A 152 -4.06 2.90 -5.13
CA ALA A 152 -2.82 2.71 -5.90
C ALA A 152 -1.70 3.72 -5.52
N ASN A 153 -2.05 5.00 -5.45
CA ASN A 153 -1.16 6.11 -5.12
C ASN A 153 -0.62 6.10 -3.68
N ILE A 154 -1.32 5.45 -2.75
CA ILE A 154 -0.94 5.42 -1.33
C ILE A 154 -0.13 4.18 -0.94
N TYR A 155 0.00 3.17 -1.81
CA TYR A 155 0.77 1.96 -1.48
C TYR A 155 2.25 2.26 -1.30
N PHE A 156 2.87 2.96 -2.25
CA PHE A 156 4.31 3.27 -2.18
C PHE A 156 4.67 4.04 -0.90
N PRO A 157 4.03 5.18 -0.55
CA PRO A 157 4.37 5.90 0.68
C PRO A 157 4.19 5.03 1.93
N SER A 158 3.11 4.26 2.00
CA SER A 158 2.83 3.38 3.15
C SER A 158 3.88 2.27 3.32
N ILE A 159 4.31 1.65 2.22
CA ILE A 159 5.36 0.62 2.23
C ILE A 159 6.72 1.24 2.59
N CYS A 160 7.02 2.45 2.10
CA CYS A 160 8.22 3.18 2.50
C CYS A 160 8.22 3.52 3.98
N GLU A 161 7.09 3.95 4.53
CA GLU A 161 6.94 4.22 5.97
C GLU A 161 7.24 2.97 6.81
N ILE A 162 6.69 1.81 6.39
CA ILE A 162 7.00 0.52 7.00
C ILE A 162 8.51 0.25 6.99
N LYS A 163 9.21 0.49 5.88
CA LYS A 163 10.67 0.31 5.81
C LYS A 163 11.41 1.19 6.81
N LEU A 164 11.04 2.46 6.90
CA LEU A 164 11.68 3.41 7.83
C LEU A 164 11.46 3.00 9.29
N LEU A 165 10.24 2.55 9.62
CA LEU A 165 9.92 2.03 10.94
C LEU A 165 10.69 0.77 11.28
N LEU A 166 10.74 -0.20 10.36
CA LEU A 166 11.54 -1.40 10.53
C LEU A 166 13.02 -1.06 10.75
N ASN A 167 13.59 -0.17 9.95
CA ASN A 167 14.97 0.29 10.12
C ASN A 167 15.20 0.93 11.51
N LYS A 168 14.25 1.75 11.98
CA LYS A 168 14.30 2.34 13.34
C LYS A 168 14.26 1.26 14.43
N TRP A 169 13.43 0.24 14.27
CA TRP A 169 13.25 -0.80 15.28
C TRP A 169 14.39 -1.82 15.32
N LEU A 170 15.23 -1.91 14.28
CA LEU A 170 16.49 -2.66 14.33
C LEU A 170 17.43 -2.15 15.43
N SER A 171 17.33 -0.87 15.79
CA SER A 171 18.09 -0.26 16.89
C SER A 171 17.35 -0.27 18.24
N SER A 172 16.24 -1.01 18.35
CA SER A 172 15.48 -1.10 19.61
C SER A 172 16.34 -1.64 20.75
N PRO A 173 16.24 -1.11 21.99
CA PRO A 173 16.97 -1.66 23.13
C PRO A 173 16.49 -3.08 23.50
N THR A 174 15.27 -3.44 23.11
CA THR A 174 14.65 -4.72 23.45
C THR A 174 15.08 -5.81 22.47
N ILE A 175 15.76 -6.84 22.98
CA ILE A 175 16.38 -7.92 22.17
C ILE A 175 15.36 -8.62 21.27
N TYR A 176 14.22 -9.06 21.82
CA TYR A 176 13.23 -9.79 21.02
C TYR A 176 12.58 -8.89 19.95
N ILE A 177 12.49 -7.57 20.17
CA ILE A 177 12.01 -6.66 19.12
C ILE A 177 13.01 -6.65 17.95
N ARG A 178 14.32 -6.58 18.23
CA ARG A 178 15.34 -6.64 17.17
C ARG A 178 15.28 -7.95 16.40
N GLN A 179 15.14 -9.08 17.09
CA GLN A 179 15.02 -10.41 16.47
C GLN A 179 13.79 -10.50 15.55
N MET A 180 12.64 -10.01 16.01
CA MET A 180 11.40 -9.94 15.22
C MET A 180 11.61 -9.11 13.95
N VAL A 181 12.17 -7.91 14.11
CA VAL A 181 12.30 -6.93 13.04
C VAL A 181 13.35 -7.35 12.02
N GLN A 182 14.41 -8.04 12.42
CA GLN A 182 15.42 -8.57 11.50
C GLN A 182 14.78 -9.46 10.42
N VAL A 183 13.96 -10.42 10.84
CA VAL A 183 13.26 -11.34 9.92
C VAL A 183 12.21 -10.58 9.10
N MET A 184 11.51 -9.61 9.70
CA MET A 184 10.58 -8.75 8.95
C MET A 184 11.28 -7.94 7.85
N VAL A 185 12.48 -7.43 8.10
CA VAL A 185 13.28 -6.67 7.11
C VAL A 185 13.76 -7.56 5.98
N GLU A 186 14.23 -8.76 6.28
CA GLU A 186 14.61 -9.75 5.27
C GLU A 186 13.41 -10.07 4.36
N LYS A 187 12.24 -10.31 4.95
CA LYS A 187 11.00 -10.57 4.21
C LYS A 187 10.55 -9.36 3.40
N TYR A 188 10.67 -8.14 3.95
CA TYR A 188 10.37 -6.90 3.23
C TYR A 188 11.25 -6.75 2.00
N ASN A 189 12.58 -6.86 2.16
CA ASN A 189 13.55 -6.64 1.08
C ASN A 189 13.33 -7.62 -0.08
N LYS A 190 12.94 -8.86 0.24
CA LYS A 190 12.61 -9.88 -0.76
C LYS A 190 11.51 -9.45 -1.72
N TYR A 191 10.48 -8.75 -1.24
CA TYR A 191 9.35 -8.34 -2.07
C TYR A 191 9.50 -6.93 -2.65
N TRP A 192 10.25 -6.06 -1.97
CA TRP A 192 10.39 -4.66 -2.35
C TRP A 192 10.81 -4.47 -3.80
N VAL A 193 11.80 -5.23 -4.27
CA VAL A 193 12.34 -5.13 -5.64
C VAL A 193 11.29 -5.48 -6.70
N ASP A 194 10.37 -6.40 -6.39
CA ASP A 194 9.39 -6.91 -7.35
C ASP A 194 8.19 -5.97 -7.53
N VAL A 195 7.86 -5.19 -6.48
CA VAL A 195 6.61 -4.40 -6.45
C VAL A 195 6.82 -2.90 -6.48
N ASN A 196 8.02 -2.39 -6.14
CA ASN A 196 8.24 -0.94 -5.99
C ASN A 196 8.00 -0.14 -7.28
N GLY A 197 8.28 -0.71 -8.45
CA GLY A 197 8.10 -0.04 -9.75
C GLY A 197 6.66 0.39 -10.01
N LEU A 198 5.72 -0.56 -10.02
CA LEU A 198 4.30 -0.24 -10.30
C LEU A 198 3.64 0.57 -9.19
N MET A 199 3.99 0.32 -7.93
CA MET A 199 3.52 1.17 -6.82
C MET A 199 4.03 2.61 -6.98
N GLY A 200 5.28 2.76 -7.40
CA GLY A 200 5.89 4.05 -7.69
C GLY A 200 5.19 4.77 -8.84
N VAL A 201 4.86 4.07 -9.93
CA VAL A 201 4.07 4.61 -11.05
C VAL A 201 2.74 5.19 -10.58
N GLY A 202 1.96 4.43 -9.81
CA GLY A 202 0.68 4.91 -9.28
C GLY A 202 0.82 6.14 -8.38
N THR A 203 1.98 6.30 -7.74
CA THR A 203 2.29 7.46 -6.89
C THR A 203 2.75 8.66 -7.69
N ILE A 204 3.49 8.46 -8.79
CA ILE A 204 3.90 9.54 -9.70
C ILE A 204 2.67 10.16 -10.39
N LEU A 205 1.68 9.33 -10.72
CA LEU A 205 0.40 9.78 -11.28
C LEU A 205 -0.54 10.42 -10.23
N ASP A 206 -0.07 10.64 -9.00
CA ASP A 206 -0.77 11.51 -8.05
C ASP A 206 -0.22 12.94 -8.14
N PRO A 207 -1.06 13.93 -8.50
CA PRO A 207 -0.62 15.32 -8.65
C PRO A 207 -0.15 15.96 -7.34
N ASN A 208 -0.50 15.40 -6.17
CA ASN A 208 -0.01 15.82 -4.85
C ASN A 208 1.40 15.27 -4.54
N PHE A 209 1.89 14.30 -5.31
CA PHE A 209 3.13 13.58 -5.01
C PHE A 209 4.17 13.71 -6.13
N LYS A 210 3.81 13.26 -7.34
CA LYS A 210 4.71 13.15 -8.50
C LYS A 210 6.05 12.48 -8.14
N LEU A 211 7.11 12.78 -8.89
CA LEU A 211 8.47 12.29 -8.61
C LEU A 211 9.03 12.80 -7.27
N ASN A 212 8.49 13.89 -6.73
CA ASN A 212 9.00 14.52 -5.51
C ASN A 212 8.83 13.60 -4.30
N LEU A 213 7.70 12.91 -4.18
CA LEU A 213 7.47 11.97 -3.08
C LEU A 213 8.39 10.74 -3.19
N ILE A 214 8.60 10.21 -4.40
CA ILE A 214 9.52 9.10 -4.65
C ILE A 214 10.94 9.48 -4.20
N ARG A 215 11.45 10.63 -4.66
CA ARG A 215 12.76 11.17 -4.22
C ARG A 215 12.83 11.34 -2.72
N PHE A 216 11.77 11.88 -2.10
CA PHE A 216 11.74 12.11 -0.67
C PHE A 216 11.95 10.82 0.14
N TYR A 217 11.22 9.75 -0.19
CA TYR A 217 11.38 8.47 0.50
C TYR A 217 12.70 7.78 0.15
N PHE A 218 13.13 7.83 -1.12
CA PHE A 218 14.38 7.19 -1.53
C PHE A 218 15.61 7.83 -0.87
N ARG A 219 15.61 9.15 -0.64
CA ARG A 219 16.64 9.82 0.18
C ARG A 219 16.71 9.34 1.63
N LYS A 220 15.64 8.73 2.15
CA LYS A 220 15.60 8.17 3.52
C LYS A 220 15.92 6.67 3.55
N ILE A 221 15.76 5.97 2.43
CA ILE A 221 15.89 4.51 2.34
C ILE A 221 17.24 4.10 1.74
N TYR A 222 17.72 4.83 0.75
CA TYR A 222 18.93 4.52 -0.02
C TYR A 222 20.07 5.50 0.28
N ASN A 223 21.28 5.11 -0.11
CA ASN A 223 22.43 6.01 -0.07
C ASN A 223 22.29 7.10 -1.13
N ALA A 224 22.90 8.27 -0.89
CA ALA A 224 22.79 9.43 -1.77
C ALA A 224 23.13 9.13 -3.25
N CYS A 225 24.12 8.25 -3.50
CA CYS A 225 24.53 7.87 -4.86
C CYS A 225 23.48 7.03 -5.60
N ASP A 226 22.62 6.31 -4.87
CA ASP A 226 21.66 5.37 -5.45
C ASP A 226 20.28 6.00 -5.67
N VAL A 227 19.97 7.13 -5.01
CA VAL A 227 18.64 7.76 -5.04
C VAL A 227 18.17 8.05 -6.47
N GLU A 228 18.96 8.79 -7.23
CA GLU A 228 18.56 9.20 -8.59
C GLU A 228 18.52 8.00 -9.55
N VAL A 229 19.36 7.00 -9.32
CA VAL A 229 19.33 5.73 -10.08
C VAL A 229 18.00 5.01 -9.86
N GLU A 230 17.56 4.88 -8.60
CA GLU A 230 16.29 4.21 -8.27
C GLU A 230 15.07 5.04 -8.71
N VAL A 231 15.12 6.37 -8.61
CA VAL A 231 14.06 7.26 -9.12
C VAL A 231 13.91 7.11 -10.63
N ASN A 232 15.03 7.13 -11.37
CA ASN A 232 15.02 7.01 -12.82
C ASN A 232 14.47 5.66 -13.27
N LYS A 233 14.74 4.55 -12.55
CA LYS A 233 14.13 3.25 -12.86
C LYS A 233 12.60 3.30 -12.88
N ILE A 234 11.97 4.03 -11.95
CA ILE A 234 10.50 4.15 -11.90
C ILE A 234 10.02 5.12 -12.98
N TYR A 235 10.76 6.20 -13.24
CA TYR A 235 10.45 7.14 -14.31
C TYR A 235 10.52 6.51 -15.70
N ASP A 236 11.62 5.81 -16.00
CA ASP A 236 11.82 5.10 -17.27
C ASP A 236 10.73 4.03 -17.45
N PHE A 237 10.33 3.37 -16.36
CA PHE A 237 9.22 2.42 -16.37
C PHE A 237 7.87 3.07 -16.66
N LEU A 238 7.58 4.25 -16.08
CA LEU A 238 6.38 5.03 -16.43
C LEU A 238 6.41 5.44 -17.91
N LYS A 239 7.57 5.87 -18.40
CA LYS A 239 7.74 6.27 -19.79
C LYS A 239 7.48 5.09 -20.74
N GLU A 240 8.04 3.92 -20.44
CA GLU A 240 7.79 2.67 -21.20
C GLU A 240 6.29 2.34 -21.28
N LEU A 241 5.57 2.50 -20.15
CA LEU A 241 4.11 2.29 -20.11
C LEU A 241 3.33 3.28 -20.99
N VAL A 242 3.69 4.56 -20.96
CA VAL A 242 3.05 5.61 -21.76
C VAL A 242 3.34 5.39 -23.24
N ASP A 243 4.61 5.13 -23.59
CA ASP A 243 5.03 4.90 -24.98
C ASP A 243 4.29 3.71 -25.60
N GLU A 244 4.13 2.58 -24.88
CA GLU A 244 3.38 1.43 -25.39
C GLU A 244 1.88 1.72 -25.53
N TYR A 245 1.32 2.50 -24.60
CA TYR A 245 -0.09 2.88 -24.64
C TYR A 245 -0.39 3.80 -25.83
N GLU A 246 0.44 4.81 -26.07
CA GLU A 246 0.32 5.72 -27.21
C GLU A 246 0.42 4.96 -28.54
N ASN A 247 1.38 4.02 -28.66
CA ASN A 247 1.55 3.20 -29.86
C ASN A 247 0.34 2.31 -30.18
N LYS A 248 -0.35 1.77 -29.15
CA LYS A 248 -1.58 0.98 -29.33
C LYS A 248 -2.80 1.87 -29.64
N SER A 249 -2.87 3.06 -29.04
CA SER A 249 -3.96 4.01 -29.29
C SER A 249 -3.89 4.61 -30.72
N GLY A 250 -2.68 4.76 -31.27
CA GLY A 250 -2.44 5.25 -32.62
C GLY A 250 -2.95 4.33 -33.73
N THR A 251 -3.09 3.02 -33.48
CA THR A 251 -3.61 2.06 -34.48
C THR A 251 -5.13 2.10 -34.63
N ASN A 252 -5.85 2.68 -33.66
CA ASN A 252 -7.32 2.86 -33.69
C ASN A 252 -7.74 4.27 -34.14
N ARG A 253 -6.79 5.17 -34.46
CA ARG A 253 -7.10 6.47 -35.07
C ARG A 253 -7.24 6.30 -36.58
N GLU A 254 -8.31 5.63 -37.02
CA GLU A 254 -8.84 5.94 -38.35
C GLU A 254 -9.15 7.44 -38.37
N SER A 255 -8.47 8.13 -39.27
CA SER A 255 -8.59 9.57 -39.46
C SER A 255 -10.01 9.90 -39.91
N SER A 256 -10.91 10.17 -38.96
CA SER A 256 -12.11 10.95 -39.25
C SER A 256 -11.73 12.42 -39.21
N SER A 257 -11.11 12.88 -40.29
CA SER A 257 -10.98 14.29 -40.60
C SER A 257 -12.35 14.84 -41.04
N GLN A 258 -13.30 14.92 -40.10
CA GLN A 258 -14.44 15.81 -40.29
C GLN A 258 -14.04 17.21 -39.83
N VAL A 259 -13.62 17.99 -40.82
CA VAL A 259 -13.38 19.43 -40.70
C VAL A 259 -14.70 20.09 -40.28
N PRO A 260 -14.77 20.77 -39.12
CA PRO A 260 -15.92 21.60 -38.80
C PRO A 260 -15.81 22.90 -39.62
N SER A 261 -16.73 23.11 -40.55
CA SER A 261 -16.89 24.38 -41.26
C SER A 261 -17.52 25.42 -40.34
N THR A 262 -16.70 26.07 -39.52
CA THR A 262 -17.09 27.30 -38.82
C THR A 262 -16.77 28.52 -39.68
N ASN A 263 -17.82 29.11 -40.25
CA ASN A 263 -17.79 30.45 -40.81
C ASN A 263 -17.47 31.45 -39.69
N VAL A 264 -16.22 31.91 -39.61
CA VAL A 264 -15.84 33.07 -38.81
C VAL A 264 -15.33 34.16 -39.75
N THR A 265 -16.19 35.15 -39.95
CA THR A 265 -15.83 36.44 -40.53
C THR A 265 -14.92 37.18 -39.55
N SER A 266 -13.62 37.26 -39.82
CA SER A 266 -12.72 38.22 -39.16
C SER A 266 -11.55 38.58 -40.07
N SER A 267 -11.24 39.87 -40.09
CA SER A 267 -10.53 40.64 -41.11
C SER A 267 -9.00 40.57 -41.02
N MET A 268 -8.39 39.41 -41.23
CA MET A 268 -6.94 39.33 -41.51
C MET A 268 -6.69 38.35 -42.66
N GLY A 269 -6.06 38.83 -43.73
CA GLY A 269 -5.97 38.13 -45.02
C GLY A 269 -5.19 36.80 -44.96
N PRO A 270 -5.57 35.80 -45.78
CA PRO A 270 -5.06 34.42 -45.73
C PRO A 270 -3.63 34.22 -46.28
N VAL A 271 -2.98 35.26 -46.80
CA VAL A 271 -1.78 35.14 -47.64
C VAL A 271 -0.54 34.69 -46.86
N TYR A 272 -0.42 35.08 -45.58
CA TYR A 272 0.78 34.83 -44.78
C TYR A 272 0.56 33.87 -43.61
N MET A 273 -0.65 33.34 -43.42
CA MET A 273 -0.93 32.40 -42.32
C MET A 273 -0.27 31.03 -42.53
N GLU A 274 -0.13 30.60 -43.78
CA GLU A 274 0.60 29.37 -44.14
C GLU A 274 2.10 29.53 -43.97
N GLU A 275 2.68 30.65 -44.40
CA GLU A 275 4.09 30.99 -44.15
C GLU A 275 4.37 31.19 -42.65
N TYR A 276 3.45 31.79 -41.90
CA TYR A 276 3.56 31.93 -40.44
C TYR A 276 3.50 30.56 -39.74
N ALA A 277 2.61 29.65 -40.17
CA ALA A 277 2.56 28.30 -39.64
C ALA A 277 3.86 27.52 -39.93
N GLN A 278 4.43 27.68 -41.13
CA GLN A 278 5.73 27.09 -41.50
C GLN A 278 6.89 27.72 -40.70
N PHE A 279 6.89 29.03 -40.51
CA PHE A 279 7.88 29.75 -39.70
C PHE A 279 7.83 29.34 -38.23
N VAL A 280 6.64 29.27 -37.63
CA VAL A 280 6.43 28.77 -36.27
C VAL A 280 6.91 27.32 -36.15
N SER A 281 6.67 26.47 -37.16
CA SER A 281 7.16 25.09 -37.14
C SER A 281 8.69 24.95 -37.24
N GLN A 282 9.38 25.96 -37.80
CA GLN A 282 10.85 25.99 -37.93
C GLN A 282 11.55 26.60 -36.70
N ASP A 283 10.97 27.62 -36.06
CA ASP A 283 11.55 28.28 -34.88
C ASP A 283 11.15 27.61 -33.54
N TYR A 284 10.01 26.91 -33.48
CA TYR A 284 9.59 26.12 -32.30
C TYR A 284 10.11 24.67 -32.31
N GLY A 285 11.24 24.42 -32.97
CA GLY A 285 12.01 23.18 -32.86
C GLY A 285 12.69 22.96 -31.50
N VAL A 286 12.36 23.75 -30.48
CA VAL A 286 12.75 23.49 -29.08
C VAL A 286 11.78 22.45 -28.53
N GLY A 287 12.12 21.17 -28.77
CA GLY A 287 11.50 19.96 -28.21
C GLY A 287 10.09 20.12 -27.65
N VAL A 288 9.07 19.82 -28.44
CA VAL A 288 7.69 19.69 -27.95
C VAL A 288 7.69 18.66 -26.83
N LYS A 289 7.58 19.13 -25.58
CA LYS A 289 7.53 18.27 -24.40
C LYS A 289 6.38 17.29 -24.54
N SER A 290 6.62 16.03 -24.18
CA SER A 290 5.54 15.04 -24.13
C SER A 290 4.49 15.46 -23.09
N ASP A 291 3.26 14.97 -23.22
CA ASP A 291 2.22 15.33 -22.25
C ASP A 291 2.55 14.80 -20.84
N LEU A 292 3.31 13.69 -20.75
CA LEU A 292 3.89 13.22 -19.51
C LEU A 292 4.90 14.22 -18.92
N GLU A 293 5.80 14.78 -19.74
CA GLU A 293 6.76 15.79 -19.30
C GLU A 293 6.07 17.07 -18.84
N LYS A 294 5.01 17.51 -19.54
CA LYS A 294 4.17 18.65 -19.11
C LYS A 294 3.56 18.38 -17.74
N TYR A 295 2.94 17.22 -17.55
CA TYR A 295 2.38 16.82 -16.25
C TYR A 295 3.44 16.83 -15.14
N LEU A 296 4.64 16.31 -15.40
CA LEU A 296 5.69 16.20 -14.38
C LEU A 296 6.33 17.55 -14.03
N ASP A 297 6.41 18.48 -14.98
CA ASP A 297 6.96 19.81 -14.79
C ASP A 297 6.02 20.75 -14.03
N GLU A 298 4.71 20.48 -14.07
CA GLU A 298 3.75 21.25 -13.30
C GLU A 298 3.99 21.15 -11.79
N LYS A 299 3.71 22.25 -11.09
CA LYS A 299 3.80 22.28 -9.63
C LYS A 299 2.89 21.23 -9.01
N VAL A 300 3.38 20.64 -7.92
CA VAL A 300 2.62 19.70 -7.11
C VAL A 300 1.41 20.42 -6.51
N VAL A 301 0.25 19.77 -6.55
CA VAL A 301 -0.98 20.29 -5.91
C VAL A 301 -0.81 20.27 -4.40
N ALA A 302 -1.32 21.30 -3.72
CA ALA A 302 -1.19 21.39 -2.27
C ALA A 302 -1.93 20.23 -1.59
N PRO A 303 -1.35 19.60 -0.54
CA PRO A 303 -1.99 18.49 0.16
C PRO A 303 -3.34 18.93 0.77
N ASP A 304 -4.42 18.28 0.37
CA ASP A 304 -5.76 18.45 0.94
C ASP A 304 -6.28 17.07 1.42
N PRO A 305 -6.66 16.92 2.70
CA PRO A 305 -7.26 15.68 3.22
C PRO A 305 -8.52 15.22 2.46
N ASN A 306 -9.23 16.13 1.79
CA ASN A 306 -10.43 15.83 1.01
C ASN A 306 -10.15 15.74 -0.50
N PHE A 307 -8.88 15.65 -0.89
CA PHE A 307 -8.50 15.57 -2.30
C PHE A 307 -9.02 14.29 -2.96
N ASP A 308 -9.85 14.45 -4.00
CA ASP A 308 -10.31 13.36 -4.84
C ASP A 308 -9.46 13.28 -6.12
N ILE A 309 -8.51 12.35 -6.12
CA ILE A 309 -7.60 12.08 -7.24
C ILE A 309 -8.35 11.71 -8.53
N LEU A 310 -9.45 10.96 -8.45
CA LEU A 310 -10.20 10.56 -9.65
C LEU A 310 -10.95 11.75 -10.23
N ASN A 311 -11.56 12.57 -9.38
CA ASN A 311 -12.23 13.78 -9.84
C ASN A 311 -11.22 14.79 -10.43
N TRP A 312 -10.01 14.86 -9.87
CA TRP A 312 -8.93 15.67 -10.43
C TRP A 312 -8.55 15.21 -11.84
N TRP A 313 -8.28 13.91 -12.03
CA TRP A 313 -7.96 13.36 -13.36
C TRP A 313 -9.13 13.50 -14.33
N LYS A 314 -10.38 13.34 -13.87
CA LYS A 314 -11.57 13.56 -14.71
C LYS A 314 -11.69 15.01 -15.20
N THR A 315 -11.31 15.98 -14.37
CA THR A 315 -11.41 17.41 -14.69
C THR A 315 -10.25 17.89 -15.56
N ASN A 316 -9.05 17.34 -15.34
CA ASN A 316 -7.81 17.78 -16.00
C ASN A 316 -7.36 16.84 -17.13
N GLY A 317 -8.06 15.72 -17.36
CA GLY A 317 -7.67 14.69 -18.32
C GLY A 317 -7.56 15.20 -19.76
N ASN A 318 -8.28 16.26 -20.13
CA ASN A 318 -8.15 16.90 -21.46
C ASN A 318 -6.79 17.59 -21.69
N ASN A 319 -5.98 17.79 -20.65
CA ASN A 319 -4.67 18.43 -20.72
C ASN A 319 -3.50 17.43 -20.84
N TYR A 320 -3.77 16.12 -20.71
CA TYR A 320 -2.78 15.04 -20.71
C TYR A 320 -3.21 13.92 -21.66
N PRO A 321 -2.35 12.93 -22.00
CA PRO A 321 -2.68 11.98 -23.04
C PRO A 321 -3.86 11.10 -22.59
N TYR A 322 -4.75 10.83 -23.55
CA TYR A 322 -5.98 10.03 -23.40
C TYR A 322 -5.69 8.54 -23.44
#